data_AF-A0A377EM36-F1
#
_entry.id   AF-A0A377EM36-F1
#
_cell.length_a   1.000
_cell.length_b   1.000
_cell.length_c   1.000
_cell.angle_alpha   90.00
_cell.angle_beta   90.00
_cell.angle_gamma   90.00
#
_symmetry.space_group_name_H-M   'P 1'
#
loop_
_entity.id
_entity.type
_entity.pdbx_description
1 polymer ?
#
loop_
_entity_poly.entity_id
_entity_poly.type
_entity_poly.pdbx_seq_one_letter_code
_entity_poly.pdbx_strand_id
1 'polypeptide(L)'
;MVTKTITEQRAEVRIFAGNDPAHTATGSSGISSATPALTPLMLDEASGKLVVWDGQKAGSAVGILVLPLEGTETALTYYKSGTFATEAIRWPESVDEHKKANAFAGSALSHAALP
;
A
#
# COMPACT_ATOMS: atom_id res chain seq x y z
N MET A 1 -7.71 11.33 46.02
CA MET A 1 -7.62 11.09 44.56
C MET A 1 -6.19 10.69 44.26
N VAL A 2 -5.98 9.55 43.60
CA VAL A 2 -4.64 9.11 43.17
C VAL A 2 -4.51 9.43 41.69
N THR A 3 -3.56 10.30 41.34
CA THR A 3 -3.25 10.61 39.95
C THR A 3 -2.43 9.46 39.38
N LYS A 4 -2.95 8.76 38.37
CA LYS A 4 -2.25 7.69 37.66
C LYS A 4 -1.62 8.27 36.40
N THR A 5 -0.30 8.33 36.35
CA THR A 5 0.44 8.69 35.14
C THR A 5 0.54 7.46 34.24
N ILE A 6 0.08 7.59 33.00
CA ILE A 6 0.26 6.58 31.95
C ILE A 6 1.20 7.20 30.91
N THR A 7 2.31 6.52 30.65
CA THR A 7 3.23 6.89 29.57
C THR A 7 2.85 6.11 28.33
N GLU A 8 2.41 6.80 27.28
CA GLU A 8 2.15 6.21 25.97
C GLU A 8 3.36 6.50 25.06
N GLN A 9 3.99 5.45 24.54
CA GLN A 9 5.02 5.58 23.51
C GLN A 9 4.37 5.35 22.14
N ARG A 10 4.24 6.41 21.34
CA ARG A 10 3.76 6.32 19.95
C ARG A 10 4.97 6.22 19.03
N ALA A 11 5.06 5.13 18.27
CA ALA A 11 6.00 5.06 17.17
C ALA A 11 5.52 6.00 16.07
N GLU A 12 6.28 7.05 15.76
CA GLU A 12 6.05 7.86 14.57
C GLU A 12 6.46 7.05 13.35
N VAL A 13 5.54 6.24 12.83
CA VAL A 13 5.78 5.49 11.59
C VAL A 13 5.60 6.46 10.42
N ARG A 14 6.71 6.97 9.91
CA ARG A 14 6.72 7.84 8.74
C ARG A 14 6.29 7.04 7.51
N ILE A 15 5.12 7.36 6.96
CA ILE A 15 4.53 6.67 5.79
C ILE A 15 5.14 7.16 4.47
N PHE A 16 5.48 8.45 4.39
CA PHE A 16 6.01 9.07 3.18
C PHE A 16 7.51 9.34 3.29
N ALA A 17 8.26 8.82 2.34
CA ALA A 17 9.71 8.98 2.21
C ALA A 17 10.11 10.07 1.20
N GLY A 18 9.15 10.73 0.56
CA GLY A 18 9.38 11.88 -0.31
C GLY A 18 8.37 13.00 -0.08
N ASN A 19 8.51 14.07 -0.87
CA ASN A 19 7.72 15.30 -0.76
C ASN A 19 6.80 15.52 -1.97
N ASP A 20 6.78 14.60 -2.93
CA ASP A 20 5.83 14.62 -4.03
C ASP A 20 4.40 14.34 -3.51
N PRO A 21 3.38 15.05 -4.02
CA PRO A 21 2.01 14.89 -3.51
C PRO A 21 1.47 13.47 -3.68
N ALA A 22 1.01 12.88 -2.58
CA ALA A 22 0.34 11.59 -2.58
C ALA A 22 -1.16 11.75 -2.85
N HIS A 23 -1.56 11.65 -4.12
CA HIS A 23 -2.95 11.73 -4.53
C HIS A 23 -3.62 10.35 -4.46
N THR A 24 -4.93 10.35 -4.21
CA THR A 24 -5.76 9.14 -4.21
C THR A 24 -6.60 9.03 -5.48
N ALA A 25 -7.12 7.83 -5.70
CA ALA A 25 -8.15 7.48 -6.67
C ALA A 25 -9.05 6.38 -6.09
N THR A 26 -10.18 6.15 -6.76
CA THR A 26 -11.12 5.06 -6.45
C THR A 26 -11.22 4.12 -7.64
N GLY A 27 -11.34 2.82 -7.39
CA GLY A 27 -11.49 1.81 -8.45
C GLY A 27 -12.32 0.61 -7.99
N SER A 28 -12.76 -0.22 -8.93
CA SER A 28 -13.51 -1.45 -8.60
C SER A 28 -12.60 -2.46 -7.89
N SER A 29 -13.08 -3.00 -6.78
CA SER A 29 -12.37 -3.99 -5.96
C SER A 29 -12.72 -5.41 -6.41
N GLY A 30 -11.69 -6.26 -6.53
CA GLY A 30 -11.80 -7.71 -6.64
C GLY A 30 -11.39 -8.45 -5.37
N ILE A 31 -11.09 -7.72 -4.29
CA ILE A 31 -10.63 -8.27 -3.02
C ILE A 31 -11.82 -8.87 -2.26
N SER A 32 -11.67 -10.14 -1.84
CA SER A 32 -12.71 -10.93 -1.17
C SER A 32 -12.34 -11.36 0.26
N SER A 33 -11.27 -10.80 0.82
CA SER A 33 -10.82 -11.06 2.19
C SER A 33 -10.25 -9.80 2.84
N ALA A 34 -10.20 -9.80 4.17
CA ALA A 34 -9.69 -8.67 4.94
C ALA A 34 -8.26 -8.30 4.50
N THR A 35 -8.08 -7.05 4.07
CA THR A 35 -6.81 -6.55 3.51
C THR A 35 -6.44 -5.24 4.19
N PRO A 36 -5.27 -5.15 4.85
CA PRO A 36 -4.86 -3.94 5.56
C PRO A 36 -4.50 -2.80 4.60
N ALA A 37 -4.61 -1.56 5.08
CA ALA A 37 -4.06 -0.41 4.38
C ALA A 37 -2.55 -0.55 4.12
N LEU A 38 -2.03 0.23 3.18
CA LEU A 38 -0.66 0.20 2.68
C LEU A 38 -0.27 -1.10 1.96
N THR A 39 -1.26 -1.85 1.45
CA THR A 39 -1.05 -3.04 0.61
C THR A 39 -0.90 -2.65 -0.86
N PRO A 40 0.14 -3.11 -1.57
CA PRO A 40 0.27 -2.92 -3.02
C PRO A 40 -0.86 -3.62 -3.79
N LEU A 41 -1.38 -2.96 -4.82
CA LEU A 41 -2.50 -3.43 -5.64
C LEU A 41 -2.09 -3.60 -7.09
N MET A 42 -2.67 -4.60 -7.76
CA MET A 42 -2.53 -4.84 -9.21
C MET A 42 -3.91 -5.01 -9.86
N LEU A 43 -3.94 -4.99 -11.20
CA LEU A 43 -5.15 -5.34 -11.95
C LEU A 43 -5.19 -6.85 -12.18
N ASP A 44 -6.33 -7.45 -11.88
CA ASP A 44 -6.67 -8.79 -12.34
C ASP A 44 -6.96 -8.77 -13.84
N GLU A 45 -6.21 -9.53 -14.65
CA GLU A 45 -6.32 -9.49 -16.11
C GLU A 45 -7.68 -9.99 -16.63
N ALA A 46 -8.32 -10.91 -15.91
CA ALA A 46 -9.58 -11.50 -16.34
C ALA A 46 -10.78 -10.58 -16.12
N SER A 47 -10.83 -9.87 -14.98
CA SER A 47 -11.96 -9.03 -14.58
C SER A 47 -11.70 -7.53 -14.70
N GLY A 48 -10.44 -7.10 -14.79
CA GLY A 48 -10.04 -5.69 -14.76
C GLY A 48 -10.18 -5.03 -13.38
N LYS A 49 -10.45 -5.79 -12.32
CA LYS A 49 -10.60 -5.28 -10.95
C LYS A 49 -9.26 -5.14 -10.23
N LEU A 50 -9.21 -4.27 -9.24
CA LEU A 50 -8.04 -4.13 -8.37
C LEU A 50 -8.02 -5.25 -7.32
N VAL A 51 -6.91 -5.98 -7.27
CA VAL A 51 -6.62 -7.06 -6.32
C VAL A 51 -5.27 -6.81 -5.65
N VAL A 52 -4.92 -7.60 -4.63
CA VAL A 52 -3.58 -7.55 -4.01
C VAL A 52 -2.52 -7.92 -5.05
N TRP A 53 -1.42 -7.17 -5.10
CA TRP A 53 -0.29 -7.49 -5.97
C TRP A 53 0.41 -8.79 -5.53
N ASP A 54 0.63 -9.69 -6.47
CA ASP A 54 1.13 -11.04 -6.23
C ASP A 54 2.67 -11.16 -6.17
N GLY A 55 3.39 -10.06 -6.39
CA GLY A 55 4.85 -10.05 -6.38
C GLY A 55 5.52 -10.69 -7.61
N GLN A 56 4.77 -11.12 -8.63
CA GLN A 56 5.31 -11.92 -9.73
C GLN A 56 6.01 -11.09 -10.81
N LYS A 57 5.64 -9.82 -10.99
CA LYS A 57 6.21 -8.95 -12.04
C LYS A 57 6.51 -7.55 -11.47
N ALA A 58 7.70 -7.04 -11.77
CA ALA A 58 7.99 -5.62 -11.59
C ALA A 58 7.06 -4.77 -12.46
N GLY A 59 6.69 -3.59 -11.98
CA GLY A 59 5.81 -2.64 -12.68
C GLY A 59 4.33 -3.03 -12.77
N SER A 60 3.91 -4.17 -12.20
CA SER A 60 2.48 -4.54 -12.19
C SER A 60 1.72 -4.04 -10.96
N ALA A 61 2.40 -3.49 -9.95
CA ALA A 61 1.71 -2.80 -8.87
C ALA A 61 1.31 -1.40 -9.34
N VAL A 62 0.01 -1.11 -9.35
CA VAL A 62 -0.58 0.12 -9.90
C VAL A 62 -1.12 1.07 -8.84
N GLY A 63 -1.15 0.63 -7.57
CA GLY A 63 -1.72 1.39 -6.47
C GLY A 63 -1.26 0.90 -5.11
N ILE A 64 -1.45 1.71 -4.08
CA ILE A 64 -1.29 1.31 -2.67
C ILE A 64 -2.61 1.57 -1.95
N LEU A 65 -3.18 0.57 -1.29
CA LEU A 65 -4.46 0.67 -0.61
C LEU A 65 -4.43 1.73 0.51
N VAL A 66 -5.40 2.64 0.52
CA VAL A 66 -5.48 3.75 1.51
C VAL A 66 -6.25 3.32 2.76
N LEU A 67 -7.43 2.72 2.56
CA LEU A 67 -8.33 2.31 3.63
C LEU A 67 -8.34 0.78 3.71
N PRO A 68 -8.28 0.18 4.90
CA PRO A 68 -8.41 -1.26 5.03
C PRO A 68 -9.76 -1.73 4.48
N LEU A 69 -9.79 -2.94 3.94
CA LEU A 69 -10.98 -3.60 3.41
C LEU A 69 -11.31 -4.83 4.26
N GLU A 70 -12.59 -5.12 4.41
CA GLU A 70 -13.09 -6.37 4.98
C GLU A 70 -13.23 -7.48 3.92
N GLY A 71 -13.19 -7.11 2.62
CA GLY A 71 -13.32 -8.04 1.50
C GLY A 71 -14.75 -8.16 0.96
N THR A 72 -15.61 -7.20 1.26
CA THR A 72 -17.00 -7.16 0.78
C THR A 72 -17.29 -5.92 -0.06
N GLU A 73 -16.35 -4.98 -0.09
CA GLU A 73 -16.46 -3.71 -0.77
C GLU A 73 -16.36 -3.89 -2.29
N THR A 74 -17.26 -3.23 -3.01
CA THR A 74 -17.27 -3.24 -4.48
C THR A 74 -16.29 -2.23 -5.10
N ALA A 75 -15.83 -1.27 -4.30
CA ALA A 75 -14.85 -0.26 -4.66
C ALA A 75 -13.83 -0.08 -3.53
N LEU A 76 -12.62 0.34 -3.90
CA LEU A 76 -11.54 0.65 -2.97
C LEU A 76 -10.92 2.01 -3.28
N THR A 77 -10.27 2.61 -2.28
CA THR A 77 -9.51 3.86 -2.42
C THR A 77 -8.03 3.55 -2.34
N TYR A 78 -7.25 4.02 -3.31
CA TYR A 78 -5.82 3.75 -3.42
C TYR A 78 -5.03 5.01 -3.73
N TYR A 79 -3.77 5.06 -3.28
CA TYR A 79 -2.81 6.07 -3.70
C TYR A 79 -2.37 5.78 -5.13
N LYS A 80 -2.38 6.81 -5.98
CA LYS A 80 -1.95 6.76 -7.39
C LYS A 80 -0.64 7.51 -7.66
N SER A 81 -0.15 8.25 -6.67
CA SER A 81 1.14 8.95 -6.70
C SER A 81 1.70 9.07 -5.28
N GLY A 82 2.96 9.47 -5.16
CA GLY A 82 3.63 9.65 -3.87
C GLY A 82 4.85 8.73 -3.72
N THR A 83 5.79 9.16 -2.89
CA THR A 83 6.93 8.35 -2.45
C THR A 83 6.72 7.81 -1.04
N PHE A 84 6.63 6.49 -0.91
CA PHE A 84 6.32 5.80 0.34
C PHE A 84 7.56 5.23 1.03
N ALA A 85 7.53 5.11 2.35
CA ALA A 85 8.53 4.37 3.11
C ALA A 85 8.37 2.86 2.85
N THR A 86 9.47 2.20 2.50
CA THR A 86 9.47 0.77 2.15
C THR A 86 8.97 -0.10 3.30
N GLU A 87 9.28 0.31 4.53
CA GLU A 87 8.97 -0.38 5.78
C GLU A 87 7.49 -0.23 6.18
N ALA A 88 6.80 0.80 5.67
CA ALA A 88 5.39 1.03 5.93
C ALA A 88 4.47 0.20 5.02
N ILE A 89 4.95 -0.18 3.83
CA ILE A 89 4.20 -0.95 2.84
C ILE A 89 4.08 -2.43 3.26
N ARG A 90 2.88 -2.99 3.12
CA ARG A 90 2.57 -4.41 3.37
C ARG A 90 2.86 -5.24 2.13
N TRP A 91 4.13 -5.62 1.97
CA TRP A 91 4.59 -6.43 0.84
C TRP A 91 4.07 -7.89 0.91
N PRO A 92 3.81 -8.54 -0.23
CA PRO A 92 3.53 -9.97 -0.25
C PRO A 92 4.75 -10.76 0.26
N GLU A 93 4.48 -11.92 0.89
CA GLU A 93 5.52 -12.78 1.43
C GLU A 93 6.49 -13.25 0.34
N SER A 94 7.77 -13.36 0.68
CA SER A 94 8.83 -13.89 -0.19
C SER A 94 8.93 -13.20 -1.57
N VAL A 95 8.51 -11.95 -1.68
CA VAL A 95 8.70 -11.17 -2.91
C VAL A 95 10.20 -11.01 -3.21
N ASP A 96 10.56 -11.21 -4.47
CA ASP A 96 11.91 -10.97 -4.98
C ASP A 96 12.31 -9.50 -4.76
N GLU A 97 13.57 -9.27 -4.36
CA GLU A 97 14.04 -7.93 -4.01
C GLU A 97 14.00 -6.94 -5.19
N HIS A 98 14.31 -7.40 -6.40
CA HIS A 98 14.31 -6.56 -7.59
C HIS A 98 12.89 -6.25 -8.05
N LYS A 99 11.99 -7.24 -7.98
CA LYS A 99 10.55 -7.05 -8.26
C LYS A 99 9.91 -6.11 -7.24
N LYS A 100 10.28 -6.21 -5.96
CA LYS A 100 9.86 -5.30 -4.90
C LYS A 100 10.34 -3.88 -5.19
N ALA A 101 11.64 -3.69 -5.41
CA ALA A 101 12.23 -2.36 -5.65
C ALA A 101 11.60 -1.65 -6.86
N ASN A 102 11.20 -2.40 -7.88
CA ASN A 102 10.59 -1.88 -9.11
C ASN A 102 9.09 -2.17 -9.20
N ALA A 103 8.41 -2.47 -8.09
CA ALA A 103 7.01 -2.91 -8.10
C ALA A 103 6.10 -1.90 -8.82
N PHE A 104 6.37 -0.61 -8.62
CA PHE A 104 5.58 0.51 -9.14
C PHE A 104 6.17 1.19 -10.39
N ALA A 105 7.26 0.65 -10.95
CA ALA A 105 7.93 1.27 -12.10
C ALA A 105 6.99 1.39 -13.30
N GLY A 106 6.83 2.62 -13.82
CA GLY A 106 5.86 2.94 -14.88
C GLY A 106 4.59 3.64 -14.38
N SER A 107 4.36 3.68 -13.07
CA SER A 107 3.33 4.51 -12.43
C SER A 107 3.94 5.82 -11.88
N ALA A 108 3.12 6.66 -11.23
CA ALA A 108 3.57 7.84 -10.48
C ALA A 108 3.89 7.54 -9.00
N LEU A 109 3.91 6.26 -8.61
CA LEU A 109 4.27 5.81 -7.27
C LEU A 109 5.74 5.40 -7.23
N SER A 110 6.38 5.65 -6.09
CA SER A 110 7.69 5.11 -5.78
C SER A 110 7.80 4.78 -4.29
N HIS A 111 8.86 4.09 -3.89
CA HIS A 111 9.17 3.89 -2.48
C HIS A 111 10.69 3.93 -2.25
N ALA A 112 11.08 4.30 -1.03
CA ALA A 112 12.47 4.35 -0.60
C ALA A 112 12.58 3.86 0.85
N ALA A 113 13.73 3.30 1.23
CA ALA A 113 14.01 3.03 2.63
C ALA A 113 14.23 4.35 3.36
N LEU A 114 13.69 4.47 4.57
CA LEU A 114 13.98 5.63 5.41
C LEU A 114 15.45 5.57 5.89
N PRO A 115 16.14 6.72 6.01
CA PRO A 115 17.50 6.79 6.52
C PRO A 115 17.60 6.44 8.00
#